data_AF-A0A087N7A6-F1
#
_entry.id   AF-A0A087N7A6-F1
#
_cell.length_a   1.000
_cell.length_b   1.000
_cell.length_c   1.000
_cell.angle_alpha   90.00
_cell.angle_beta   90.00
_cell.angle_gamma   90.00
#
_symmetry.space_group_name_H-M   'P 1'
#
loop_
_entity.id
_entity.type
_entity.pdbx_description
1 polymer ?
#
loop_
_entity_poly.entity_id
_entity_poly.type
_entity_poly.pdbx_seq_one_letter_code
_entity_poly.pdbx_strand_id
1 'polypeptide(L)'
;MIIDPGPDFPVPHALPGLQQLQQAEDGTHAVLFAGGRTIRLWLRGPQREPRTAFHLLDDPLFDERLRATSHARLWLRGTGGSATPQSDLSPFQAARFDLMLRLLDAHVDGATLRELAYLAYPAMPDLSATLWKASSERRGTHRLLTQALRLRDGDYRDLLRAG
;
A
#
# COMPACT_ATOMS: atom_id res chain seq x y z
N MET A 1 8.41 -9.98 -4.37
CA MET A 1 8.60 -11.34 -3.80
C MET A 1 9.62 -12.05 -4.67
N ILE A 2 10.59 -12.72 -4.05
CA ILE A 2 11.65 -13.44 -4.76
C ILE A 2 11.31 -14.93 -4.73
N ILE A 3 11.37 -15.60 -5.88
CA ILE A 3 10.95 -16.99 -6.04
C ILE A 3 12.03 -17.74 -6.81
N ASP A 4 12.33 -18.95 -6.35
CA ASP A 4 12.94 -19.97 -7.21
C ASP A 4 11.84 -20.86 -7.76
N PRO A 5 11.55 -20.79 -9.06
CA PRO A 5 10.46 -21.56 -9.66
C PRO A 5 10.85 -23.04 -9.77
N GLY A 6 10.14 -23.90 -9.04
CA GLY A 6 10.20 -25.34 -9.24
C GLY A 6 9.46 -25.82 -10.50
N PRO A 7 9.49 -27.13 -10.81
CA PRO A 7 8.87 -27.68 -12.02
C PRO A 7 7.36 -27.46 -12.09
N ASP A 8 6.66 -27.46 -10.95
CA ASP A 8 5.21 -27.22 -10.86
C ASP A 8 4.83 -25.73 -10.84
N PHE A 9 5.80 -24.82 -10.94
CA PHE A 9 5.51 -23.39 -10.98
C PHE A 9 4.87 -23.03 -12.33
N PRO A 10 3.80 -22.22 -12.36
CA PRO A 10 3.16 -21.82 -13.61
C PRO A 10 4.16 -21.15 -14.56
N VAL A 11 4.00 -21.37 -15.86
CA VAL A 11 4.87 -20.71 -16.84
C VAL A 11 4.71 -19.19 -16.75
N PRO A 12 5.80 -18.40 -16.74
CA PRO A 12 5.73 -16.96 -16.42
C PRO A 12 4.77 -16.14 -17.30
N HIS A 13 4.62 -16.50 -18.58
CA HIS A 13 3.71 -15.81 -19.51
C HIS A 13 2.24 -16.23 -19.37
N ALA A 14 1.94 -17.30 -18.63
CA ALA A 14 0.58 -17.75 -18.32
C ALA A 14 0.17 -17.43 -16.87
N LEU A 15 0.94 -16.58 -16.18
CA LEU A 15 0.58 -16.14 -14.84
C LEU A 15 -0.76 -15.38 -14.89
N PRO A 16 -1.70 -15.66 -13.98
CA PRO A 16 -2.95 -14.93 -13.91
C PRO A 16 -2.67 -13.44 -13.70
N GLY A 17 -3.52 -12.55 -14.23
CA GLY A 17 -3.40 -11.10 -14.01
C GLY A 17 -2.08 -10.45 -14.47
N LEU A 18 -1.26 -11.13 -15.28
CA LEU A 18 0.01 -10.59 -15.78
C LEU A 18 -0.21 -9.27 -16.55
N GLN A 19 0.49 -8.22 -16.12
CA GLN A 19 0.50 -6.91 -16.77
C GLN A 19 1.82 -6.64 -17.49
N GLN A 20 2.93 -7.03 -16.86
CA GLN A 20 4.26 -6.81 -17.40
C GLN A 20 5.15 -8.01 -17.10
N LEU A 21 5.93 -8.41 -18.09
CA LEU A 21 6.95 -9.45 -17.99
C LEU A 21 8.24 -8.91 -18.60
N GLN A 22 9.32 -8.91 -17.83
CA GLN A 22 10.63 -8.43 -18.25
C GLN A 22 11.69 -9.46 -17.93
N GLN A 23 12.51 -9.78 -18.93
CA GLN A 23 13.71 -10.58 -18.73
C GLN A 23 14.89 -9.65 -18.40
N ALA A 24 15.66 -10.02 -17.40
CA ALA A 24 16.88 -9.36 -16.98
C ALA A 24 17.98 -10.42 -16.74
N GLU A 25 19.23 -9.98 -16.59
CA GLU A 25 20.37 -10.89 -16.37
C GLU A 25 20.24 -11.72 -15.08
N ASP A 26 19.58 -11.16 -14.06
CA ASP A 26 19.36 -11.76 -12.75
C ASP A 26 18.06 -12.61 -12.67
N GLY A 27 17.29 -12.68 -13.75
CA GLY A 27 16.08 -13.49 -13.87
C GLY A 27 14.90 -12.76 -14.49
N THR A 28 13.71 -13.34 -14.31
CA THR A 28 12.47 -12.83 -14.87
C THR A 28 11.71 -11.99 -13.83
N HIS A 29 11.41 -10.76 -14.18
CA HIS A 29 10.57 -9.87 -13.39
C HIS A 29 9.14 -9.87 -13.95
N ALA A 30 8.16 -10.14 -13.09
CA ALA A 30 6.74 -10.13 -13.46
C ALA A 30 5.96 -9.17 -12.56
N VAL A 31 5.08 -8.38 -13.17
CA VAL A 31 4.11 -7.52 -12.49
C VAL A 31 2.73 -8.04 -12.81
N LEU A 32 1.98 -8.33 -11.76
CA LEU A 32 0.65 -8.92 -11.84
C LEU A 32 -0.34 -7.97 -11.18
N PHE A 33 -1.55 -7.87 -11.74
CA PHE A 33 -2.65 -7.12 -11.16
C PHE A 33 -3.85 -8.04 -10.92
N ALA A 34 -4.28 -8.11 -9.66
CA ALA A 34 -5.42 -8.92 -9.27
C ALA A 34 -6.12 -8.31 -8.05
N GLY A 35 -7.45 -8.24 -8.09
CA GLY A 35 -8.25 -7.73 -6.96
C GLY A 35 -7.81 -6.35 -6.48
N GLY A 36 -7.48 -5.43 -7.41
CA GLY A 36 -7.04 -4.08 -7.07
C GLY A 36 -5.61 -3.96 -6.56
N ARG A 37 -4.82 -5.05 -6.52
CA ARG A 37 -3.45 -5.06 -5.99
C ARG A 37 -2.44 -5.39 -7.07
N THR A 38 -1.28 -4.74 -6.96
CA THR A 38 -0.11 -5.07 -7.77
C THR A 38 0.79 -6.05 -7.02
N ILE A 39 1.05 -7.22 -7.59
CA ILE A 39 1.99 -8.22 -7.07
C ILE A 39 3.23 -8.19 -7.95
N ARG A 40 4.40 -7.95 -7.35
CA ARG A 40 5.69 -7.96 -8.04
C ARG A 40 6.47 -9.21 -7.70
N LEU A 41 6.81 -9.98 -8.72
CA LEU A 41 7.61 -11.20 -8.60
C LEU A 41 8.96 -11.01 -9.28
N TRP A 42 10.01 -11.49 -8.63
CA TRP A 42 11.30 -11.75 -9.24
C TRP A 42 11.50 -13.27 -9.21
N LEU A 43 11.40 -13.89 -10.38
CA LEU A 43 11.72 -15.29 -10.59
C LEU A 43 13.23 -15.32 -10.88
N ARG A 44 14.01 -15.83 -9.94
CA ARG A 44 15.46 -16.00 -10.18
C ARG A 44 15.65 -16.97 -11.34
N GLY A 45 16.79 -16.84 -12.04
CA GLY A 45 17.12 -17.42 -13.35
C GLY A 45 16.81 -18.92 -13.60
N PRO A 46 17.41 -19.56 -14.62
CA PRO A 46 16.93 -20.85 -15.12
C PRO A 46 17.10 -22.04 -14.16
N GLN A 47 17.51 -21.81 -12.90
CA GLN A 47 17.57 -22.80 -11.85
C GLN A 47 16.14 -23.24 -11.48
N ARG A 48 15.70 -24.32 -12.13
CA ARG A 48 14.56 -25.10 -11.69
C ARG A 48 14.99 -25.90 -10.46
N GLU A 49 14.72 -25.32 -9.30
CA GLU A 49 14.80 -26.03 -8.04
C GLU A 49 13.87 -27.25 -8.05
N PRO A 50 14.17 -28.32 -7.30
CA PRO A 50 13.29 -29.49 -7.22
C PRO A 50 11.90 -29.15 -6.65
N ARG A 51 11.78 -28.02 -5.94
CA ARG A 51 10.51 -27.48 -5.43
C ARG A 51 10.52 -25.96 -5.52
N THR A 52 9.35 -25.34 -5.71
CA THR A 52 9.22 -23.88 -5.65
C THR A 52 9.59 -23.37 -4.27
N ALA A 53 10.54 -22.45 -4.19
CA ALA A 53 10.93 -21.76 -2.96
C ALA A 53 10.50 -20.28 -3.00
N PHE A 54 10.04 -19.76 -1.87
CA PHE A 54 9.76 -18.34 -1.66
C PHE A 54 10.78 -17.80 -0.66
N HIS A 55 11.46 -16.71 -1.01
CA HIS A 55 12.44 -16.08 -0.13
C HIS A 55 11.78 -14.96 0.65
N LEU A 56 11.78 -15.10 1.97
CA LEU A 56 11.33 -14.10 2.92
C LEU A 56 12.55 -13.55 3.65
N LEU A 57 12.61 -12.22 3.80
CA LEU A 57 13.61 -11.61 4.66
C LEU A 57 13.21 -11.87 6.11
N ASP A 58 14.17 -12.31 6.92
CA ASP A 58 14.03 -12.37 8.37
C ASP A 58 14.20 -10.96 8.94
N ASP A 59 13.13 -10.18 8.83
CA ASP A 59 13.04 -8.81 9.31
C ASP A 59 11.77 -8.65 10.18
N PRO A 60 11.58 -7.50 10.85
CA PRO A 60 10.37 -7.26 11.63
C PRO A 60 9.05 -7.26 10.84
N LEU A 61 9.09 -7.52 9.52
CA LEU A 61 7.91 -7.69 8.65
C LEU A 61 7.73 -9.15 8.20
N PHE A 62 8.44 -10.10 8.81
CA PHE A 62 8.45 -11.51 8.38
C PHE A 62 7.04 -12.11 8.33
N ASP A 63 6.22 -11.89 9.37
CA ASP A 63 4.87 -12.45 9.47
C ASP A 63 3.94 -11.88 8.39
N GLU A 64 4.04 -10.59 8.10
CA GLU A 64 3.25 -9.93 7.06
C GLU A 64 3.69 -10.37 5.67
N ARG A 65 4.99 -10.56 5.46
CA ARG A 65 5.52 -11.15 4.22
C ARG A 65 5.07 -12.60 4.06
N LEU A 66 5.01 -13.38 5.14
CA LEU A 66 4.52 -14.76 5.13
C LEU A 66 3.03 -14.81 4.80
N ARG A 67 2.19 -13.94 5.39
CA ARG A 67 0.77 -13.79 5.05
C ARG A 67 0.59 -13.42 3.57
N ALA A 68 1.29 -12.38 3.12
CA ALA A 68 1.23 -11.92 1.72
C ALA A 68 1.67 -13.01 0.73
N THR A 69 2.72 -13.76 1.06
CA THR A 69 3.24 -14.87 0.25
C THR A 69 2.26 -16.04 0.20
N SER A 70 1.62 -16.36 1.33
CA SER A 70 0.59 -17.41 1.39
C SER A 70 -0.60 -17.09 0.48
N HIS A 71 -1.07 -15.83 0.51
CA HIS A 71 -2.13 -15.36 -0.40
C HIS A 71 -1.68 -15.37 -1.86
N ALA A 72 -0.48 -14.86 -2.16
CA ALA A 72 0.06 -14.88 -3.52
C ALA A 72 0.21 -16.30 -4.05
N ARG A 73 0.64 -17.27 -3.23
CA ARG A 73 0.76 -18.69 -3.59
C ARG A 73 -0.59 -19.30 -3.97
N LEU A 74 -1.65 -19.03 -3.21
CA LEU A 74 -3.01 -19.53 -3.52
C LEU A 74 -3.49 -18.96 -4.85
N TRP A 75 -3.32 -17.66 -5.05
CA TRP A 75 -3.76 -16.99 -6.27
C TRP A 75 -2.95 -17.44 -7.50
N LEU A 76 -1.63 -17.62 -7.38
CA LEU A 76 -0.78 -18.16 -8.46
C LEU A 76 -1.19 -19.56 -8.89
N ARG A 77 -1.81 -20.34 -8.00
CA ARG A 77 -2.33 -21.69 -8.29
C ARG A 77 -3.76 -21.68 -8.83
N GLY A 78 -4.36 -20.50 -9.04
CA GLY A 78 -5.76 -20.37 -9.47
C GLY A 78 -6.78 -20.80 -8.42
N THR A 79 -6.34 -21.09 -7.19
CA THR A 79 -7.21 -21.50 -6.07
C THR A 79 -7.54 -20.34 -5.13
N GLY A 80 -6.86 -19.20 -5.27
CA GLY A 80 -7.21 -17.96 -4.60
C GLY A 80 -8.42 -17.31 -5.30
N GLY A 81 -9.56 -17.30 -4.64
CA GLY A 81 -10.72 -16.55 -5.12
C GLY A 81 -10.39 -15.06 -5.32
N SER A 82 -11.18 -14.38 -6.15
CA SER A 82 -11.14 -12.93 -6.40
C SER A 82 -11.40 -12.05 -5.17
N ALA A 83 -11.42 -12.64 -3.96
CA ALA A 83 -11.62 -11.90 -2.73
C ALA A 83 -10.43 -10.94 -2.57
N THR A 84 -10.71 -9.66 -2.77
CA THR A 84 -9.84 -8.57 -2.35
C THR A 84 -9.47 -8.85 -0.90
N PRO A 85 -8.18 -9.06 -0.56
CA PRO A 85 -7.81 -9.26 0.82
C PRO A 85 -8.30 -8.02 1.58
N GLN A 86 -9.19 -8.23 2.54
CA GLN A 86 -9.79 -7.14 3.30
C GLN A 86 -8.65 -6.34 3.91
N SER A 87 -8.71 -5.02 3.74
CA SER A 87 -7.84 -4.14 4.51
C SER A 87 -8.23 -4.30 5.97
N ASP A 88 -7.26 -4.49 6.86
CA ASP A 88 -7.50 -4.51 8.31
C ASP A 88 -7.89 -3.11 8.85
N LEU A 89 -7.96 -2.12 7.95
CA LEU A 89 -8.45 -0.79 8.26
C LEU A 89 -9.96 -0.81 8.45
N SER A 90 -10.39 -0.32 9.61
CA SER A 90 -11.77 0.07 9.83
C SER A 90 -12.21 1.14 8.82
N PRO A 91 -13.52 1.25 8.50
CA PRO A 91 -14.04 2.31 7.64
C PRO A 91 -13.64 3.72 8.09
N PHE A 92 -13.53 3.93 9.41
CA PHE A 92 -13.07 5.18 9.99
C PHE A 92 -11.60 5.46 9.68
N GLN A 93 -10.71 4.46 9.81
CA GLN A 93 -9.30 4.61 9.45
C GLN A 93 -9.14 4.87 7.95
N ALA A 94 -9.87 4.15 7.10
CA ALA A 94 -9.84 4.35 5.65
C ALA A 94 -10.25 5.79 5.27
N ALA A 95 -11.38 6.28 5.79
CA ALA A 95 -11.83 7.65 5.56
C ALA A 95 -10.86 8.70 6.11
N ARG A 96 -10.22 8.42 7.25
CA ARG A 96 -9.20 9.31 7.81
C ARG A 96 -7.97 9.40 6.92
N PHE A 97 -7.48 8.29 6.38
CA PHE A 97 -6.33 8.30 5.48
C PHE A 97 -6.66 8.95 4.14
N ASP A 98 -7.85 8.74 3.59
CA ASP A 98 -8.34 9.45 2.41
C ASP A 98 -8.31 10.97 2.63
N LEU A 99 -8.84 11.44 3.77
CA LEU A 99 -8.79 12.86 4.12
C LEU A 99 -7.35 13.38 4.19
N MET A 100 -6.45 12.62 4.82
CA MET A 100 -5.04 12.99 4.95
C MET A 100 -4.33 13.09 3.59
N LEU A 101 -4.64 12.21 2.64
CA LEU A 101 -4.14 12.30 1.26
C LEU A 101 -4.64 13.58 0.58
N ARG A 102 -5.93 13.88 0.66
CA ARG A 102 -6.51 15.10 0.08
C ARG A 102 -5.91 16.37 0.69
N LEU A 103 -5.60 16.36 2.00
CA LEU A 103 -4.92 17.47 2.66
C LEU A 103 -3.46 17.62 2.22
N LEU A 104 -2.76 16.51 1.94
CA LEU A 104 -1.40 16.55 1.38
C LEU A 104 -1.39 17.14 -0.02
N ASP A 105 -2.30 16.71 -0.88
CA ASP A 105 -2.41 17.21 -2.26
C ASP A 105 -2.64 18.73 -2.25
N ALA A 106 -3.63 19.19 -1.50
CA ALA A 106 -3.91 20.62 -1.36
C ALA A 106 -2.74 21.39 -0.72
N HIS A 107 -2.02 20.81 0.25
CA HIS A 107 -0.85 21.44 0.85
C HIS A 107 0.31 21.57 -0.15
N VAL A 108 0.53 20.57 -1.00
CA VAL A 108 1.53 20.61 -2.08
C VAL A 108 1.17 21.69 -3.11
N ASP A 109 -0.12 21.87 -3.37
CA ASP A 109 -0.65 22.95 -4.23
C ASP A 109 -0.59 24.34 -3.56
N GLY A 110 -0.07 24.44 -2.34
CA GLY A 110 0.16 25.70 -1.63
C GLY A 110 -1.02 26.19 -0.79
N ALA A 111 -2.04 25.35 -0.55
CA ALA A 111 -3.18 25.73 0.29
C ALA A 111 -2.73 26.10 1.72
N THR A 112 -3.33 27.17 2.23
CA THR A 112 -3.12 27.63 3.59
C THR A 112 -3.76 26.67 4.60
N LEU A 113 -3.27 26.69 5.85
CA LEU A 113 -3.86 25.88 6.93
C LEU A 113 -5.37 26.14 7.14
N ARG A 114 -5.86 27.33 6.75
CA ARG A 114 -7.28 27.68 6.83
C ARG A 114 -8.09 27.02 5.72
N GLU A 115 -7.60 27.02 4.49
CA GLU A 115 -8.25 26.32 3.37
C GLU A 115 -8.27 24.81 3.62
N LEU A 116 -7.17 24.26 4.15
CA LEU A 116 -7.10 22.87 4.59
C LEU A 116 -8.15 22.54 5.67
N ALA A 117 -8.47 23.50 6.55
CA ALA A 117 -9.49 23.28 7.57
C ALA A 117 -10.90 23.22 6.97
N TYR A 118 -11.21 23.97 5.91
CA TYR A 118 -12.50 23.82 5.22
C TYR A 118 -12.63 22.46 4.52
N LEU A 119 -11.52 21.87 4.06
CA LEU A 119 -11.52 20.49 3.56
C LEU A 119 -11.76 19.47 4.68
N ALA A 120 -11.12 19.65 5.83
CA ALA A 120 -11.25 18.75 6.99
C ALA A 120 -12.58 18.89 7.74
N TYR A 121 -13.17 20.09 7.72
CA TYR A 121 -14.38 20.44 8.44
C TYR A 121 -15.33 21.22 7.51
N PRO A 122 -16.04 20.54 6.59
CA PRO A 122 -16.89 21.21 5.59
C PRO A 122 -18.02 22.07 6.19
N ALA A 123 -18.44 21.78 7.42
CA ALA A 123 -19.46 22.53 8.15
C ALA A 123 -18.89 23.69 8.99
N MET A 124 -17.59 23.96 8.91
CA MET A 124 -16.96 25.04 9.67
C MET A 124 -17.48 26.41 9.22
N PRO A 125 -17.98 27.26 10.13
CA PRO A 125 -18.41 28.60 9.79
C PRO A 125 -17.21 29.49 9.43
N ASP A 126 -17.47 30.61 8.75
CA ASP A 126 -16.41 31.59 8.52
C ASP A 126 -16.04 32.30 9.83
N LEU A 127 -14.76 32.21 10.21
CA LEU A 127 -14.25 32.74 11.48
C LEU A 127 -13.46 34.02 11.28
N SER A 128 -13.58 34.97 12.20
CA SER A 128 -12.65 36.11 12.24
C SER A 128 -11.21 35.62 12.47
N ALA A 129 -10.21 36.45 12.14
CA ALA A 129 -8.80 36.08 12.32
C ALA A 129 -8.47 35.70 13.78
N THR A 130 -9.08 36.37 14.76
CA THR A 130 -8.90 36.08 16.20
C THR A 130 -9.54 34.74 16.58
N LEU A 131 -10.78 34.50 16.12
CA LEU A 131 -11.48 33.24 16.39
C LEU A 131 -10.77 32.06 15.72
N TRP A 132 -10.29 32.23 14.49
CA TRP A 132 -9.49 31.23 13.78
C TRP A 132 -8.22 30.83 14.53
N LYS A 133 -7.47 31.81 15.08
CA LYS A 133 -6.26 31.52 15.86
C LYS A 133 -6.55 30.68 17.11
N ALA A 134 -7.72 30.88 17.73
CA ALA A 134 -8.14 30.16 18.93
C ALA A 134 -8.87 28.83 18.64
N SER A 135 -9.23 28.55 17.38
CA SER A 135 -10.15 27.47 17.03
C SER A 135 -9.56 26.07 17.21
N SER A 136 -10.42 25.11 17.52
CA SER A 136 -10.09 23.68 17.56
C SER A 136 -9.77 23.13 16.18
N GLU A 137 -10.42 23.65 15.15
CA GLU A 137 -10.31 23.25 13.75
C GLU A 137 -8.91 23.56 13.24
N ARG A 138 -8.35 24.72 13.61
CA ARG A 138 -6.95 25.07 13.29
C ARG A 138 -5.97 24.07 13.88
N ARG A 139 -6.11 23.78 15.18
CA ARG A 139 -5.24 22.81 15.88
C ARG A 139 -5.42 21.38 15.34
N GLY A 140 -6.66 21.00 15.06
CA GLY A 140 -7.03 19.70 14.50
C GLY A 140 -6.44 19.50 13.11
N THR A 141 -6.62 20.48 12.23
CA THR A 141 -6.05 20.49 10.87
C THR A 141 -4.53 20.43 10.91
N HIS A 142 -3.89 21.21 11.79
CA HIS A 142 -2.44 21.16 11.93
C HIS A 142 -1.94 19.78 12.34
N ARG A 143 -2.60 19.12 13.31
CA ARG A 143 -2.26 17.75 13.72
C ARG A 143 -2.49 16.74 12.60
N LEU A 144 -3.61 16.86 11.87
CA LEU A 144 -3.91 16.01 10.71
C LEU A 144 -2.84 16.14 9.63
N LEU A 145 -2.49 17.37 9.25
CA LEU A 145 -1.44 17.64 8.27
C LEU A 145 -0.09 17.12 8.73
N THR A 146 0.27 17.34 10.00
CA THR A 146 1.53 16.83 10.58
C THR A 146 1.58 15.30 10.49
N GLN A 147 0.48 14.62 10.83
CA GLN A 147 0.40 13.16 10.73
C GLN A 147 0.51 12.70 9.27
N ALA A 148 -0.10 13.44 8.33
CA ALA A 148 -0.06 13.10 6.91
C ALA A 148 1.36 13.23 6.33
N LEU A 149 2.07 14.31 6.69
CA LEU A 149 3.46 14.52 6.30
C LEU A 149 4.37 13.40 6.84
N ARG A 150 4.20 13.00 8.10
CA ARG A 150 4.94 11.87 8.68
C ARG A 150 4.72 10.56 7.92
N LEU A 151 3.46 10.24 7.61
CA LEU A 151 3.15 9.05 6.80
C LEU A 151 3.83 9.12 5.43
N ARG A 152 3.74 10.25 4.72
CA ARG A 152 4.41 10.47 3.43
C ARG A 152 5.93 10.26 3.54
N ASP A 153 6.53 10.77 4.61
CA ASP A 153 7.98 10.84 4.80
C ASP A 153 8.59 9.53 5.35
N GLY A 154 7.78 8.48 5.54
CA GLY A 154 8.28 7.13 5.79
C GLY A 154 7.47 6.29 6.77
N ASP A 155 6.65 6.92 7.61
CA ASP A 155 5.87 6.25 8.67
C ASP A 155 4.73 5.41 8.09
N TYR A 156 4.41 5.52 6.79
CA TYR A 156 3.46 4.62 6.13
C TYR A 156 3.82 3.14 6.28
N ARG A 157 5.10 2.81 6.52
CA ARG A 157 5.55 1.44 6.78
C ARG A 157 4.98 0.87 8.06
N ASP A 158 4.60 1.69 9.04
CA ASP A 158 3.94 1.21 10.25
C ASP A 158 2.51 0.73 9.97
N LEU A 159 1.87 1.23 8.91
CA LEU A 159 0.59 0.70 8.42
C LEU A 159 0.73 -0.73 7.88
N LEU A 160 1.94 -1.13 7.47
CA LEU A 160 2.23 -2.48 7.00
C LEU A 160 2.52 -3.45 8.16
N ARG A 161 2.75 -2.95 9.38
CA ARG A 161 3.02 -3.73 10.61
C ARG A 161 1.79 -3.94 11.48
N ALA A 162 0.83 -3.04 11.38
CA ALA A 162 -0.35 -3.00 12.25
C ALA A 162 -1.59 -3.72 11.66
N GLY A 163 -1.42 -4.43 10.53
CA GLY A 163 -2.47 -5.23 9.87
C GLY A 163 -2.40 -6.70 10.22
#